data_AF-K2R797-F1
#
_entry.id   AF-K2R797-F1
#
_cell.length_a   1.000
_cell.length_b   1.000
_cell.length_c   1.000
_cell.angle_alpha   90.00
_cell.angle_beta   90.00
_cell.angle_gamma   90.00
#
_symmetry.space_group_name_H-M   'P 1'
#
loop_
_entity.id
_entity.type
_entity.pdbx_description
1 polymer ?
#
loop_
_entity_poly.entity_id
_entity_poly.type
_entity_poly.pdbx_seq_one_letter_code
_entity_poly.pdbx_strand_id
1 'polypeptide(L)'
;MKIAVASSDGETVDQHFGQASHYLIFQMGKGGLEFLELREKSKKPIYDHEYRWKRGLEILKDCRVVFCRRIGDEPRQKLQEFGIEVVESKKETITNAITGYLTSVIQEIKSNKQLEGEDAHNKD
;
A
#
# COMPACT_ATOMS: atom_id res chain seq x y z
N MET A 1 -1.88 5.85 -9.81
CA MET A 1 -2.15 4.89 -8.73
C MET A 1 -1.80 5.54 -7.41
N LYS A 2 -2.70 5.54 -6.43
CA LYS A 2 -2.42 6.07 -5.09
C LYS A 2 -1.85 4.99 -4.18
N ILE A 3 -0.77 5.33 -3.48
CA ILE A 3 -0.05 4.46 -2.54
C ILE A 3 -0.07 5.14 -1.18
N ALA A 4 -0.57 4.45 -0.16
CA ALA A 4 -0.58 4.93 1.22
C ALA A 4 0.60 4.34 2.00
N VAL A 5 1.18 5.13 2.92
CA VAL A 5 2.31 4.69 3.73
C VAL A 5 2.11 5.11 5.18
N ALA A 6 2.21 4.14 6.10
CA ALA A 6 2.18 4.37 7.53
C ALA A 6 3.60 4.66 8.05
N SER A 7 3.88 5.93 8.36
CA SER A 7 5.19 6.43 8.76
C SER A 7 5.07 7.46 9.87
N SER A 8 5.99 7.44 10.85
CA SER A 8 6.04 8.43 11.95
C SER A 8 6.97 9.62 11.69
N ASP A 9 7.92 9.45 10.79
CA ASP A 9 9.00 10.38 10.53
C ASP A 9 8.94 11.01 9.13
N GLY A 10 8.08 10.50 8.23
CA GLY A 10 8.06 10.95 6.84
C GLY A 10 9.05 10.22 5.93
N GLU A 11 9.88 9.32 6.48
CA GLU A 11 11.04 8.76 5.80
C GLU A 11 11.04 7.24 5.79
N THR A 12 10.48 6.61 6.83
CA THR A 12 10.54 5.17 7.07
C THR A 12 9.14 4.57 7.19
N VAL A 13 8.93 3.37 6.64
CA VAL A 13 7.73 2.58 6.90
C VAL A 13 7.85 1.89 8.27
N ASP A 14 7.40 2.56 9.33
CA ASP A 14 7.67 2.14 10.70
C ASP A 14 6.42 1.95 11.58
N GLN A 15 5.24 2.39 11.12
CA GLN A 15 4.00 2.31 11.89
C GLN A 15 3.16 1.08 11.55
N HIS A 16 2.55 0.50 12.58
CA HIS A 16 1.50 -0.52 12.43
C HIS A 16 0.21 0.10 11.89
N PHE A 17 -0.48 -0.57 10.97
CA PHE A 17 -1.67 -0.02 10.31
C PHE A 17 -2.73 0.47 11.30
N GLY A 18 -3.11 -0.35 12.28
CA GLY A 18 -4.17 0.01 13.24
C GLY A 18 -3.79 1.15 14.19
N GLN A 19 -2.50 1.29 14.50
CA GLN A 19 -1.98 2.31 15.42
C GLN A 19 -1.71 3.63 14.72
N ALA A 20 -1.53 3.62 13.40
CA ALA A 20 -1.12 4.80 12.68
C ALA A 20 -2.14 5.93 12.80
N SER A 21 -1.66 7.11 13.18
CA SER A 21 -2.49 8.32 13.32
C SER A 21 -2.76 8.99 11.98
N HIS A 22 -1.89 8.74 11.00
CA HIS A 22 -1.97 9.30 9.66
C HIS A 22 -1.31 8.37 8.64
N TYR A 23 -1.51 8.68 7.36
CA TYR A 23 -0.83 8.06 6.23
C TYR A 23 -0.33 9.12 5.26
N LEU A 24 0.87 8.90 4.73
CA LEU A 24 1.42 9.67 3.63
C LEU A 24 0.90 9.06 2.33
N ILE A 25 0.33 9.89 1.48
CA ILE A 25 -0.24 9.46 0.20
C ILE A 25 0.70 9.89 -0.90
N PHE A 26 1.14 8.91 -1.68
CA PHE A 26 1.92 9.11 -2.88
C PHE A 26 1.08 8.78 -4.11
N GLN A 27 1.36 9.46 -5.21
CA GLN A 27 0.75 9.21 -6.51
C GLN A 27 1.82 8.69 -7.46
N MET A 28 1.63 7.48 -7.97
CA MET A 28 2.40 6.94 -9.09
C MET A 28 1.69 7.24 -10.40
N GLY A 29 2.32 8.03 -11.26
CA GLY A 29 1.82 8.42 -12.58
C GLY A 29 2.85 8.20 -13.69
N LYS A 30 2.62 8.78 -14.86
CA LYS A 30 3.59 8.71 -15.98
C LYS A 30 4.92 9.41 -15.66
N GLY A 31 4.88 10.44 -14.82
CA GLY A 31 6.05 11.21 -14.39
C GLY A 31 6.85 10.58 -13.25
N GLY A 32 6.41 9.43 -12.72
CA GLY A 32 7.03 8.79 -11.57
C GLY A 32 6.18 8.90 -10.30
N LEU A 33 6.87 8.80 -9.16
CA LEU A 33 6.29 8.81 -7.82
C LEU A 33 6.39 10.22 -7.22
N GLU A 34 5.26 10.75 -6.77
CA GLU A 34 5.19 12.08 -6.14
C GLU A 34 4.43 12.00 -4.82
N PHE A 35 4.85 12.79 -3.83
CA PHE A 35 4.05 13.00 -2.62
C PHE A 35 2.82 13.84 -2.97
N LEU A 36 1.64 13.39 -2.55
CA LEU A 36 0.38 14.05 -2.82
C LEU A 36 -0.15 14.80 -1.58
N GLU A 37 -0.32 14.09 -0.47
CA GLU A 37 -0.94 14.65 0.74
C GLU A 37 -0.69 13.76 1.97
N LEU A 38 -0.92 14.32 3.17
CA LEU A 38 -1.00 13.58 4.43
C LEU A 38 -2.47 13.45 4.84
N ARG A 39 -2.92 12.23 5.14
CA ARG A 39 -4.29 11.97 5.61
C ARG A 39 -4.30 11.51 7.06
N GLU A 40 -4.90 12.31 7.94
CA GLU A 40 -5.09 11.96 9.35
C GLU A 40 -6.33 11.05 9.53
N LYS A 41 -6.25 10.06 10.43
CA LYS A 41 -7.42 9.26 10.80
C LYS A 41 -8.47 10.11 11.51
N SER A 42 -8.11 10.80 12.58
CA SER A 42 -8.98 11.78 13.27
C SER A 42 -8.25 12.41 14.46
N LYS A 43 -8.63 13.65 14.83
CA LYS A 43 -8.21 14.31 16.09
C LYS A 43 -9.13 14.04 17.28
N LYS A 44 -10.28 13.37 17.07
CA LYS A 44 -11.25 13.08 18.13
C LYS A 44 -10.85 11.80 18.87
N PRO A 45 -10.96 11.75 20.21
CA PRO A 45 -10.66 10.54 20.96
C PRO A 45 -11.59 9.42 20.50
N ILE A 46 -10.99 8.40 19.90
CA ILE A 46 -11.67 7.16 19.53
C ILE A 46 -11.65 6.28 20.78
N TYR A 47 -12.75 6.25 21.53
CA TYR A 47 -12.92 5.42 22.73
C TYR A 47 -13.17 3.93 22.41
N ASP A 48 -13.21 3.56 21.12
CA ASP A 48 -13.52 2.21 20.66
C ASP A 48 -12.36 1.61 19.86
N HIS A 49 -11.86 0.46 20.31
CA HIS A 49 -10.76 -0.27 19.68
C HIS A 49 -11.07 -0.67 18.23
N GLU A 50 -12.33 -0.97 17.90
CA GLU A 50 -12.75 -1.34 16.55
C GLU A 50 -12.66 -0.15 15.58
N TYR A 51 -12.86 1.07 16.07
CA TYR A 51 -12.83 2.28 15.25
C TYR A 51 -11.41 2.67 14.79
N ARG A 52 -10.36 2.20 15.46
CA ARG A 52 -8.96 2.64 15.20
C ARG A 52 -8.47 2.28 13.80
N TRP A 53 -8.89 1.15 13.24
CA TRP A 53 -8.49 0.72 11.90
C TRP A 53 -9.58 0.94 10.86
N LYS A 54 -10.87 0.90 11.25
CA LYS A 54 -12.01 1.21 10.35
C LYS A 54 -11.88 2.59 9.71
N ARG A 55 -11.43 3.60 10.46
CA ARG A 55 -11.16 4.93 9.90
C ARG A 55 -10.03 4.93 8.88
N GLY A 56 -9.01 4.09 9.08
CA GLY A 56 -7.95 3.88 8.09
C GLY A 56 -8.52 3.37 6.76
N LEU A 57 -9.46 2.42 6.79
CA LEU A 57 -10.12 1.94 5.56
C LEU A 57 -10.81 3.08 4.81
N GLU A 58 -11.57 3.90 5.54
CA GLU A 58 -12.36 4.97 4.94
C GLU A 58 -11.49 6.02 4.23
N ILE A 59 -10.41 6.45 4.88
CA ILE A 59 -9.53 7.48 4.32
C ILE A 59 -8.58 6.94 3.25
N LEU A 60 -8.51 5.61 3.05
CA LEU A 60 -7.63 4.96 2.08
C LEU A 60 -8.40 4.25 0.95
N LYS A 61 -9.73 4.39 0.88
CA LYS A 61 -10.59 3.69 -0.09
C LYS A 61 -10.27 3.93 -1.58
N ASP A 62 -9.55 5.01 -1.89
CA ASP A 62 -9.10 5.37 -3.24
C ASP A 62 -7.62 5.01 -3.49
N CYS A 63 -6.93 4.46 -2.49
CA CYS A 63 -5.60 3.89 -2.64
C CYS A 63 -5.69 2.49 -3.28
N ARG A 64 -4.60 2.05 -3.89
CA ARG A 64 -4.45 0.69 -4.41
C ARG A 64 -3.55 -0.18 -3.55
N VAL A 65 -2.63 0.46 -2.82
CA VAL A 65 -1.63 -0.20 -1.99
C VAL A 65 -1.48 0.58 -0.69
N VAL A 66 -1.32 -0.12 0.42
CA VAL A 66 -0.88 0.46 1.69
C VAL A 66 0.33 -0.26 2.25
N PHE A 67 1.38 0.51 2.56
CA PHE A 67 2.58 0.07 3.24
C PHE A 67 2.46 0.33 4.74
N CYS A 68 2.78 -0.68 5.55
CA CYS A 68 2.86 -0.55 7.00
C CYS A 68 3.87 -1.53 7.59
N ARG A 69 4.23 -1.35 8.86
CA ARG A 69 5.15 -2.27 9.56
C ARG A 69 4.51 -3.63 9.84
N ARG A 70 3.30 -3.61 10.43
CA ARG A 70 2.42 -4.78 10.50
C ARG A 70 0.96 -4.39 10.42
N ILE A 71 0.14 -5.37 10.09
CA ILE A 71 -1.33 -5.30 10.14
C ILE A 71 -1.90 -6.58 10.76
N GLY A 72 -3.02 -6.47 11.47
CA GLY A 72 -3.78 -7.65 11.93
C GLY A 72 -4.61 -8.25 10.80
N ASP A 73 -5.07 -9.49 10.97
CA ASP A 73 -5.74 -10.23 9.88
C ASP A 73 -7.08 -9.62 9.46
N GLU A 74 -7.89 -9.17 10.42
CA GLU A 74 -9.19 -8.54 10.13
C GLU A 74 -9.07 -7.26 9.28
N PRO A 75 -8.29 -6.23 9.67
CA PRO A 75 -8.13 -5.04 8.82
C PRO A 75 -7.46 -5.36 7.49
N ARG A 76 -6.58 -6.37 7.42
CA ARG A 76 -5.99 -6.84 6.15
C ARG A 76 -7.06 -7.37 5.21
N GLN A 77 -7.91 -8.28 5.69
CA GLN A 77 -8.99 -8.86 4.89
C GLN A 77 -9.93 -7.76 4.38
N LYS A 78 -10.29 -6.80 5.24
CA LYS A 78 -11.15 -5.67 4.82
C LYS A 78 -10.50 -4.78 3.76
N LEU A 79 -9.22 -4.46 3.87
CA LEU A 79 -8.51 -3.72 2.82
C LEU A 79 -8.55 -4.47 1.47
N GLN A 80 -8.33 -5.78 1.50
CA GLN A 80 -8.38 -6.62 0.31
C GLN A 80 -9.77 -6.67 -0.32
N GLU A 81 -10.84 -6.74 0.48
CA GLU A 81 -12.23 -6.62 0.00
C GLU A 81 -12.49 -5.29 -0.74
N PHE A 82 -11.79 -4.21 -0.38
CA PHE A 82 -11.83 -2.92 -1.07
C PHE A 82 -10.87 -2.82 -2.26
N GLY A 83 -10.16 -3.89 -2.62
CA GLY A 83 -9.16 -3.88 -3.69
C GLY A 83 -7.88 -3.12 -3.32
N ILE A 84 -7.58 -3.00 -2.02
CA ILE A 84 -6.36 -2.38 -1.51
C ILE A 84 -5.39 -3.50 -1.10
N GLU A 85 -4.27 -3.56 -1.80
CA GLU A 85 -3.17 -4.46 -1.46
C GLU A 85 -2.46 -3.98 -0.19
N VAL A 86 -2.05 -4.91 0.66
CA VAL A 86 -1.30 -4.61 1.88
C VAL A 86 0.11 -5.16 1.80
N VAL A 87 1.09 -4.28 1.94
CA VAL A 87 2.52 -4.63 1.94
C VAL A 87 3.11 -4.36 3.32
N GLU A 88 3.53 -5.42 4.02
CA GLU A 88 4.28 -5.29 5.26
C GLU A 88 5.77 -5.05 4.96
N SER A 89 6.37 -4.03 5.58
CA SER A 89 7.79 -3.70 5.41
C SER A 89 8.59 -3.84 6.72
N LYS A 90 9.84 -4.28 6.62
CA LYS A 90 10.77 -4.45 7.75
C LYS A 90 11.55 -3.16 8.03
N LYS A 91 10.84 -2.09 8.40
CA LYS A 91 11.43 -0.77 8.76
C LYS A 91 12.44 -0.28 7.71
N GLU A 92 11.97 -0.16 6.48
CA GLU A 92 12.74 0.33 5.34
C GLU A 92 12.34 1.79 5.01
N THR A 93 13.21 2.52 4.30
CA THR A 93 12.85 3.85 3.79
C THR A 93 11.66 3.74 2.83
N ILE A 94 10.81 4.76 2.82
CA ILE A 94 9.61 4.80 1.97
C ILE A 94 9.98 4.61 0.49
N THR A 95 11.03 5.29 0.03
CA THR A 95 11.50 5.21 -1.35
C THR A 95 11.89 3.78 -1.73
N ASN A 96 12.65 3.09 -0.88
CA ASN A 96 13.09 1.72 -1.18
C ASN A 96 11.91 0.75 -1.13
N ALA A 97 11.02 0.88 -0.15
CA ALA A 97 9.84 0.02 -0.02
C ALA A 97 8.95 0.13 -1.27
N ILE A 98 8.65 1.35 -1.73
CA ILE A 98 7.83 1.56 -2.92
C ILE A 98 8.55 1.11 -4.19
N THR A 99 9.84 1.44 -4.33
CA THR A 99 10.62 1.08 -5.54
C THR A 99 10.79 -0.43 -5.66
N GLY A 100 11.06 -1.12 -4.55
CA GLY A 100 11.16 -2.58 -4.50
C GLY A 100 9.84 -3.25 -4.90
N TYR A 101 8.72 -2.78 -4.34
CA TYR A 101 7.39 -3.24 -4.72
C TYR A 101 7.09 -3.05 -6.22
N LEU A 102 7.29 -1.84 -6.74
CA LEU A 102 7.03 -1.55 -8.15
C LEU A 102 7.93 -2.38 -9.08
N THR A 103 9.18 -2.61 -8.68
CA THR A 103 10.12 -3.46 -9.42
C THR A 103 9.60 -4.89 -9.48
N SER A 104 9.16 -5.46 -8.36
CA SER A 104 8.59 -6.81 -8.31
C SER A 104 7.37 -6.95 -9.22
N VAL A 105 6.43 -6.00 -9.15
CA VAL A 105 5.23 -5.98 -10.01
C VAL A 105 5.60 -5.93 -11.49
N ILE A 106 6.58 -5.10 -11.88
CA ILE A 106 7.03 -5.01 -13.27
C ILE A 106 7.66 -6.33 -13.74
N GLN A 107 8.44 -7.01 -12.89
CA GLN A 107 9.05 -8.29 -13.25
C GLN A 107 7.99 -9.37 -13.41
N GLU A 108 7.01 -9.45 -12.52
CA GLU A 108 5.89 -10.39 -12.64
C GLU A 108 5.11 -10.19 -13.95
N ILE A 109 4.82 -8.94 -14.32
CA ILE A 109 4.15 -8.63 -15.60
C ILE A 109 5.01 -9.05 -16.79
N LYS A 110 6.34 -8.87 -16.73
CA LYS A 110 7.25 -9.29 -17.81
C LYS A 110 7.31 -10.81 -17.95
N SER A 111 7.41 -11.52 -16.83
CA SER A 111 7.41 -12.99 -16.81
C SER A 111 6.11 -13.57 -17.37
N ASN A 112 4.96 -13.02 -17.00
CA ASN A 112 3.66 -13.51 -17.49
C ASN A 112 3.48 -13.30 -18.99
N LYS A 113 4.00 -12.20 -19.56
CA LYS A 113 3.96 -11.95 -21.01
C LYS A 113 4.86 -12.86 -21.83
N GLN A 114 5.95 -13.36 -21.25
CA GLN A 114 6.84 -14.30 -21.94
C GLN A 114 6.17 -15.67 -22.13
N LEU A 115 5.39 -16.13 -21.14
CA LEU A 115 4.61 -17.37 -21.22
C LEU A 115 3.54 -17.33 -22.31
N GLU A 116 2.80 -16.20 -22.43
CA GLU A 116 1.78 -16.03 -23.49
C GLU A 116 2.38 -16.03 -24.91
N GLY A 117 3.64 -15.63 -25.07
CA GLY A 117 4.33 -15.60 -26.36
C GLY A 117 4.82 -16.98 -26.84
N GLU A 118 5.11 -17.90 -25.91
CA GLU A 118 5.59 -19.26 -26.22
C GLU A 118 4.42 -20.19 -26.62
N ASP A 119 3.25 -20.05 -26.00
CA ASP A 119 2.05 -20.84 -26.34
C ASP A 119 1.45 -20.51 -27.72
N ALA A 120 1.75 -19.32 -28.25
CA ALA A 120 1.27 -18.87 -29.56
C ALA A 120 2.08 -19.44 -30.75
N HIS A 121 3.29 -19.98 -30.52
CA HIS A 121 4.20 -20.45 -31.57
C HIS A 121 4.21 -21.98 -31.78
N ASN A 122 3.42 -22.74 -31.01
CA ASN A 122 3.43 -24.21 -31.02
C ASN A 122 2.11 -24.81 -31.54
N LYS A 123 1.41 -24.10 -32.43
CA LYS A 123 0.12 -24.52 -33.01
C LYS A 123 0.13 -24.81 -34.52
N ASP A 124 1.30 -24.86 -35.15
CA ASP A 124 1.45 -25.21 -36.57
C ASP A 124 2.18 -26.55 -36.77
#